data_AF-A0A969T217-F1
#
_entry.id   AF-A0A969T217-F1
#
_cell.length_a   1.000
_cell.length_b   1.000
_cell.length_c   1.000
_cell.angle_alpha   90.00
_cell.angle_beta   90.00
_cell.angle_gamma   90.00
#
_symmetry.space_group_name_H-M   'P 1'
#
loop_
_entity.id
_entity.type
_entity.pdbx_description
1 polymer ?
#
loop_
_entity_poly.entity_id
_entity_poly.type
_entity_poly.pdbx_seq_one_letter_code
_entity_poly.pdbx_strand_id
1 'polypeptide(L)'
;MKYEAPYLLEWLEFHKLVGVQKFYLYDNGDGIDTIGILYPYFESGEVILHDWPVAPGQLPAYKHCLQTYSQDSEWIAFIDLDEFLFPL
;
A
#
# COMPACT_ATOMS: atom_id res chain seq x y z
N MET A 1 2.07 11.27 1.77
CA MET A 1 2.98 10.41 2.55
C MET A 1 3.92 11.11 3.55
N LYS A 2 4.48 12.32 3.32
CA LYS A 2 5.45 12.94 4.28
C LYS A 2 4.98 13.02 5.75
N TYR A 3 3.67 13.16 6.00
CA TYR A 3 3.10 13.30 7.35
C TYR A 3 2.40 12.03 7.86
N GLU A 4 2.42 10.95 7.07
CA GLU A 4 1.60 9.75 7.29
C GLU A 4 2.42 8.54 7.74
N ALA A 5 3.75 8.66 7.79
CA ALA A 5 4.64 7.53 8.06
C ALA A 5 4.30 6.71 9.33
N PRO A 6 3.93 7.32 10.48
CA PRO A 6 3.49 6.57 11.65
C PRO A 6 2.15 5.84 11.44
N TYR A 7 1.21 6.49 10.74
CA TYR A 7 -0.10 5.91 10.43
C TYR A 7 0.00 4.75 9.43
N LEU A 8 0.93 4.85 8.48
CA LEU A 8 1.20 3.78 7.52
C LEU A 8 1.68 2.50 8.23
N LEU A 9 2.53 2.61 9.24
CA LEU A 9 3.01 1.45 9.99
C LEU A 9 1.87 0.77 10.75
N GLU A 10 1.05 1.55 11.47
CA GLU A 10 -0.13 1.03 12.16
C GLU A 10 -1.10 0.35 11.18
N TRP A 11 -1.34 1.00 10.03
CA TRP A 11 -2.22 0.49 8.99
C TRP A 11 -1.72 -0.84 8.41
N LEU A 12 -0.43 -0.96 8.11
CA LEU A 12 0.18 -2.20 7.61
C LEU A 12 0.09 -3.32 8.65
N GLU A 13 0.49 -3.06 9.89
CA GLU A 13 0.47 -4.06 10.96
C GLU A 13 -0.94 -4.52 11.28
N PHE A 14 -1.92 -3.61 11.35
CA PHE A 14 -3.31 -3.98 11.56
C PHE A 14 -3.82 -4.90 10.45
N HIS A 15 -3.67 -4.51 9.18
CA HIS A 15 -4.20 -5.30 8.07
C HIS A 15 -3.49 -6.66 7.95
N LYS A 16 -2.19 -6.72 8.27
CA LYS A 16 -1.44 -7.97 8.39
C LYS A 16 -2.01 -8.88 9.48
N LEU A 17 -2.36 -8.33 10.64
CA LEU A 17 -3.01 -9.09 11.73
C LEU A 17 -4.41 -9.60 11.33
N VAL A 18 -5.14 -8.85 10.48
CA VAL A 18 -6.44 -9.26 9.94
C VAL A 18 -6.30 -10.31 8.82
N GLY A 19 -5.09 -10.52 8.29
CA GLY A 19 -4.78 -11.58 7.34
C GLY A 19 -4.41 -11.11 5.92
N VAL A 20 -4.22 -9.80 5.70
CA VAL A 20 -3.68 -9.27 4.45
C VAL A 20 -2.21 -9.69 4.29
N GLN A 21 -1.86 -10.18 3.10
CA GLN A 21 -0.54 -10.79 2.83
C GLN A 21 0.36 -9.93 1.95
N LYS A 22 -0.23 -9.04 1.14
CA LYS A 22 0.47 -8.20 0.16
C LYS A 22 -0.11 -6.81 0.16
N PHE A 23 0.77 -5.82 0.05
CA PHE A 23 0.44 -4.40 0.04
C PHE A 23 1.07 -3.75 -1.20
N TYR A 24 0.24 -3.10 -2.00
CA TYR A 24 0.67 -2.37 -3.20
C TYR A 24 0.48 -0.88 -2.96
N LEU A 25 1.55 -0.18 -2.62
CA LEU A 25 1.53 1.24 -2.27
C LEU A 25 1.86 2.08 -3.51
N TYR A 26 1.11 3.16 -3.72
CA TYR A 26 1.35 4.13 -4.79
C TYR A 26 1.66 5.49 -4.15
N ASP A 27 2.91 5.92 -4.25
CA ASP A 27 3.38 7.21 -3.71
C ASP A 27 3.33 8.26 -4.82
N ASN A 28 2.65 9.38 -4.59
CA ASN A 28 2.52 10.46 -5.57
C ASN A 28 3.67 11.47 -5.55
N GLY A 29 4.79 11.13 -4.91
CA GLY A 29 6.03 11.90 -4.92
C GLY A 29 6.23 12.78 -3.69
N ASP A 30 5.55 12.47 -2.58
CA ASP A 30 5.68 13.19 -1.32
C ASP A 30 6.25 12.34 -0.16
N GLY A 31 6.60 11.07 -0.39
CA GLY A 31 6.98 10.07 0.63
C GLY A 31 8.46 9.72 0.76
N ILE A 32 9.38 10.69 0.72
CA ILE A 32 10.83 10.41 0.86
C ILE A 32 11.25 9.86 2.24
N ASP A 33 10.45 10.04 3.30
CA ASP A 33 10.78 9.60 4.67
C ASP A 33 10.20 8.22 5.08
N THR A 34 9.39 7.56 4.24
CA THR A 34 8.76 6.26 4.57
C THR A 34 9.65 5.04 4.29
N ILE A 35 10.70 5.19 3.47
CA ILE A 35 11.53 4.05 3.01
C ILE A 35 12.22 3.32 4.17
N GLY A 36 12.72 4.05 5.17
CA GLY A 36 13.42 3.44 6.30
C GLY A 36 12.53 2.54 7.16
N ILE A 37 11.29 2.98 7.41
CA ILE A 37 10.30 2.22 8.21
C ILE A 37 9.80 1.01 7.43
N LEU A 38 9.69 1.13 6.10
CA LEU A 38 9.18 0.07 5.24
C LEU A 38 10.23 -0.99 4.88
N TYR A 39 11.51 -0.78 5.20
CA TYR A 39 12.59 -1.69 4.82
C TYR A 39 12.34 -3.17 5.17
N PRO A 40 11.87 -3.53 6.39
CA PRO A 40 11.57 -4.93 6.72
C PRO A 40 10.48 -5.55 5.83
N TYR A 41 9.50 -4.74 5.40
CA TYR A 41 8.40 -5.19 4.55
C TYR A 41 8.79 -5.31 3.08
N PHE A 42 9.77 -4.52 2.64
CA PHE A 42 10.39 -4.69 1.33
C PHE A 42 11.24 -5.98 1.29
N GLU A 43 12.03 -6.23 2.33
CA GLU A 43 12.85 -7.45 2.46
C GLU A 43 11.98 -8.72 2.52
N SER A 44 10.84 -8.68 3.21
CA SER A 44 9.89 -9.79 3.24
C SER A 44 9.07 -9.94 1.95
N GLY A 45 9.09 -8.91 1.09
CA GLY A 45 8.26 -8.81 -0.11
C GLY A 45 6.78 -8.62 0.18
N GLU A 46 6.39 -8.27 1.41
CA GLU A 46 5.00 -7.97 1.80
C GLU A 46 4.52 -6.65 1.18
N VAL A 47 5.42 -5.68 1.03
CA VAL A 47 5.12 -4.37 0.44
C VAL A 47 5.82 -4.22 -0.91
N ILE A 48 5.07 -3.77 -1.92
CA ILE A 48 5.58 -3.28 -3.20
C ILE A 48 5.21 -1.81 -3.30
N LEU A 49 6.21 -0.95 -3.44
CA LEU A 49 6.03 0.49 -3.59
C LEU A 49 6.22 0.91 -5.05
N HIS A 50 5.25 1.65 -5.57
CA HIS A 50 5.31 2.31 -6.88
C HIS A 50 5.51 3.80 -6.70
N ASP A 51 6.57 4.33 -7.31
CA ASP A 51 6.71 5.76 -7.56
C ASP A 51 5.68 6.16 -8.62
N TRP A 52 4.73 7.02 -8.24
CA TRP A 52 3.51 7.32 -8.99
C TRP A 52 3.23 8.82 -9.12
N PRO A 53 4.12 9.63 -9.75
CA PRO A 53 3.99 11.08 -9.89
C PRO A 53 2.95 11.47 -10.97
N VAL A 54 1.73 10.94 -10.86
CA VAL A 54 0.61 11.15 -11.79
C VAL A 54 -0.49 11.96 -11.10
N ALA A 55 -1.00 13.00 -11.76
CA ALA A 55 -2.09 13.84 -11.24
C ALA A 55 -3.18 14.05 -12.30
N PRO A 56 -4.43 13.59 -12.09
CA PRO A 56 -4.90 12.77 -10.96
C PRO A 56 -4.41 11.32 -11.04
N GLY A 57 -3.83 10.80 -9.95
CA GLY A 57 -3.12 9.52 -9.94
C GLY A 57 -3.96 8.30 -9.56
N GLN A 58 -5.10 8.48 -8.87
CA GLN A 58 -5.86 7.40 -8.24
C GLN A 58 -6.42 6.38 -9.24
N LEU A 59 -7.24 6.81 -10.21
CA LEU A 59 -7.82 5.89 -11.19
C LEU A 59 -6.75 5.17 -12.05
N PRO A 60 -5.68 5.85 -12.51
CA PRO A 60 -4.54 5.17 -13.12
C PRO A 60 -3.88 4.13 -12.21
N ALA A 61 -3.69 4.42 -10.91
CA ALA A 61 -3.09 3.49 -9.95
C ALA A 61 -3.94 2.23 -9.80
N TYR A 62 -5.26 2.36 -9.69
CA TYR A 62 -6.17 1.20 -9.58
C TYR A 62 -6.11 0.32 -10.83
N LYS A 63 -6.09 0.94 -12.01
CA LYS A 63 -5.96 0.20 -13.27
C LYS A 63 -4.63 -0.53 -13.35
N HIS A 64 -3.53 0.14 -13.02
CA HIS A 64 -2.21 -0.49 -12.98
C HIS A 64 -2.19 -1.67 -12.00
N CYS A 65 -2.73 -1.49 -10.79
CA CYS A 65 -2.80 -2.54 -9.78
C CYS A 65 -3.55 -3.78 -10.29
N LEU A 66 -4.75 -3.59 -10.84
CA LEU A 66 -5.54 -4.70 -11.38
C LEU A 66 -4.83 -5.38 -12.57
N GLN A 67 -4.23 -4.62 -13.47
CA GLN A 67 -3.54 -5.18 -14.63
C GLN A 67 -2.31 -5.99 -14.23
N THR A 68 -1.58 -5.54 -13.22
CA THR A 68 -0.32 -6.15 -12.80
C THR A 68 -0.52 -7.30 -11.81
N TYR A 69 -1.48 -7.20 -10.88
CA TYR A 69 -1.53 -8.10 -9.71
C TYR A 69 -2.81 -8.94 -9.60
N SER A 70 -3.81 -8.74 -10.45
CA SER A 70 -5.09 -9.49 -10.35
C SER A 70 -4.94 -10.99 -10.59
N GLN A 71 -3.91 -11.44 -11.31
CA GLN A 71 -3.68 -12.86 -11.55
C GLN A 71 -2.94 -13.54 -10.39
N ASP A 72 -2.23 -12.77 -9.58
CA ASP A 72 -1.44 -13.24 -8.44
C ASP A 72 -2.17 -13.07 -7.10
N SER A 73 -3.39 -12.52 -7.13
CA SER A 73 -4.20 -12.20 -5.94
C SER A 73 -5.59 -12.80 -6.06
N GLU A 74 -6.03 -13.53 -5.04
CA GLU A 74 -7.41 -14.05 -5.00
C GLU A 74 -8.43 -12.92 -4.82
N TRP A 75 -8.10 -11.95 -3.97
CA TRP A 75 -8.90 -10.76 -3.67
C TRP A 75 -8.00 -9.52 -3.62
N ILE A 76 -8.48 -8.41 -4.16
CA ILE A 76 -7.83 -7.10 -4.06
C ILE A 76 -8.85 -6.10 -3.54
N ALA A 77 -8.46 -5.32 -2.53
CA ALA A 77 -9.20 -4.18 -2.03
C ALA A 77 -8.39 -2.90 -2.28
N PHE A 78 -9.09 -1.81 -2.60
CA PHE A 78 -8.53 -0.46 -2.66
C PHE A 78 -9.01 0.28 -1.42
N ILE A 79 -8.08 0.71 -0.58
CA ILE A 79 -8.33 1.24 0.76
C ILE A 79 -7.41 2.46 0.93
N ASP A 80 -7.97 3.58 1.38
CA ASP A 80 -7.18 4.77 1.72
C ASP A 80 -6.47 4.57 3.08
N LEU A 81 -5.35 5.27 3.34
CA LEU A 81 -4.52 5.03 4.54
C LEU A 81 -5.22 5.37 5.87
N ASP A 82 -6.34 6.09 5.84
CA ASP A 82 -7.18 6.42 7.00
C ASP A 82 -8.38 5.47 7.17
N GLU A 83 -8.51 4.44 6.33
CA GLU A 83 -9.57 3.44 6.37
C GLU A 83 -9.08 2.08 6.88
N PHE A 84 -9.94 1.35 7.60
CA PHE A 84 -9.62 0.05 8.21
C PHE A 84 -10.70 -1.00 7.90
N LEU A 85 -10.27 -2.22 7.53
CA LEU A 85 -11.16 -3.36 7.29
C LEU A 85 -11.18 -4.29 8.51
N PHE A 86 -12.35 -4.43 9.13
CA PHE A 86 -12.53 -5.29 10.31
C PHE A 86 -13.12 -6.66 9.93
N PRO A 87 -12.60 -7.76 10.50
CA PRO A 87 -13.26 -9.05 10.40
C PRO A 87 -14.57 -9.06 11.21
N LEU A 88 -15.55 -9.84 10.74
CA LEU A 88 -16.81 -10.10 11.46
C LEU A 88 -16.70 -11.33 12.36
#